data_AF-A0A9E0QD20-F1
#
_entry.id   AF-A0A9E0QD20-F1
#
_cell.length_a   1.000
_cell.length_b   1.000
_cell.length_c   1.000
_cell.angle_alpha   90.00
_cell.angle_beta   90.00
_cell.angle_gamma   90.00
#
_symmetry.space_group_name_H-M   'P 1'
#
loop_
_entity.id
_entity.type
_entity.pdbx_description
1 polymer ?
#
loop_
_entity_poly.entity_id
_entity_poly.type
_entity_poly.pdbx_seq_one_letter_code
_entity_poly.pdbx_strand_id
1 'polypeptide(L)'
;FFISGVVSLSEYFATKKSSEKPEVFDSEGKLISGGPKPHFPILGIASLLLGAILALMASTFITSLVYIISGVLIIGAISQFVFLANMSKYAYLGFYYWIMPSVILIIGIIAIVYPKAIANAPLFVIGLCMLLYGVVECINGLKANKCRKEFYKKEENKTLK
;
A
#
# COMPACT_ATOMS: atom_id res chain seq x y z
N PHE A 1 -13.39 3.14 -1.18
CA PHE A 1 -14.25 1.95 -1.37
C PHE A 1 -15.71 2.34 -1.61
N PHE A 2 -16.43 2.86 -0.61
CA PHE A 2 -17.86 3.16 -0.76
C PHE A 2 -18.21 4.02 -1.98
N ILE A 3 -17.58 5.19 -2.12
CA ILE A 3 -17.82 6.12 -3.26
C ILE A 3 -17.52 5.44 -4.61
N SER A 4 -16.41 4.72 -4.71
CA SER A 4 -16.05 3.97 -5.91
C SER A 4 -17.07 2.87 -6.24
N GLY A 5 -17.64 2.21 -5.23
CA GLY A 5 -18.73 1.25 -5.39
C GLY A 5 -20.02 1.89 -5.91
N VAL A 6 -20.39 3.07 -5.38
CA VAL A 6 -21.55 3.84 -5.85
C VAL A 6 -21.35 4.27 -7.31
N VAL A 7 -20.17 4.78 -7.66
CA VAL A 7 -19.84 5.19 -9.03
C VAL A 7 -19.96 4.00 -9.99
N SER A 8 -19.33 2.87 -9.67
CA SER A 8 -19.39 1.68 -10.52
C SER A 8 -20.82 1.15 -10.72
N LEU A 9 -21.67 1.22 -9.68
CA LEU A 9 -23.07 0.81 -9.81
C LEU A 9 -23.88 1.82 -10.64
N SER A 10 -23.61 3.11 -10.49
CA SER A 10 -24.25 4.17 -11.28
C SER A 10 -23.92 4.05 -12.77
N GLU A 11 -22.67 3.74 -13.12
CA GLU A 11 -22.22 3.50 -14.50
C GLU A 11 -22.90 2.26 -15.09
N TYR A 12 -23.04 1.19 -14.31
CA TYR A 12 -23.75 -0.02 -14.74
C TYR A 12 -25.22 0.26 -15.06
N PHE A 13 -25.94 0.99 -14.19
CA PHE A 13 -27.35 1.32 -14.43
C PHE A 13 -27.53 2.30 -15.60
N ALA A 14 -26.64 3.29 -15.72
CA ALA A 14 -26.66 4.24 -16.84
C ALA A 14 -26.43 3.54 -18.18
N THR A 15 -25.46 2.61 -18.23
CA THR A 15 -25.13 1.85 -19.44
C THR A 15 -26.22 0.82 -19.74
N LYS A 16 -26.76 0.14 -18.72
CA LYS A 16 -27.85 -0.84 -18.89
C LYS A 16 -29.09 -0.20 -19.51
N LYS A 17 -29.47 1.00 -19.04
CA LYS A 17 -30.60 1.77 -19.58
C LYS A 17 -30.37 2.21 -21.04
N SER A 18 -29.11 2.39 -21.44
CA SER A 18 -28.75 2.77 -22.81
C SER A 18 -28.60 1.57 -23.76
N SER A 19 -28.18 0.41 -23.24
CA SER A 19 -28.09 -0.86 -24.00
C SER A 19 -29.44 -1.54 -24.24
N GLU A 20 -30.48 -1.18 -23.49
CA GLU A 20 -31.85 -1.71 -23.69
C GLU A 20 -32.62 -0.99 -24.81
N LYS A 21 -32.10 0.16 -25.28
CA LYS A 21 -32.65 0.89 -26.43
C LYS A 21 -32.22 0.21 -27.74
N PRO A 22 -33.00 0.30 -28.82
CA PRO A 22 -32.59 -0.22 -30.13
C PRO A 22 -31.27 0.40 -30.58
N GLU A 23 -30.47 -0.38 -31.32
CA GLU A 23 -29.21 0.09 -31.87
C GLU A 23 -29.49 1.19 -32.89
N VAL A 24 -29.22 2.44 -32.53
CA VAL A 24 -29.32 3.59 -33.42
C VAL A 24 -27.91 4.01 -33.77
N PHE A 25 -27.62 4.13 -35.06
CA PHE A 25 -26.36 4.63 -35.58
C PHE A 25 -26.59 6.01 -36.20
N ASP A 26 -25.67 6.93 -35.95
CA ASP A 26 -25.66 8.23 -36.62
C ASP A 26 -25.33 8.05 -38.12
N SER A 27 -25.57 9.09 -38.92
CA SER A 27 -25.25 9.12 -40.35
C SER A 27 -23.75 8.93 -40.65
N GLU A 28 -22.89 9.09 -39.64
CA GLU A 28 -21.45 8.81 -39.69
C GLU A 28 -21.08 7.36 -39.26
N GLY A 29 -22.07 6.50 -39.00
CA GLY A 29 -21.86 5.10 -38.60
C GLY A 29 -21.44 4.90 -37.14
N LYS A 30 -21.56 5.92 -36.29
CA LYS A 30 -21.26 5.86 -34.85
C LYS A 30 -22.50 5.45 -34.06
N LEU A 31 -22.33 4.46 -33.18
CA LEU A 31 -23.39 3.88 -32.36
C LEU A 31 -23.77 4.87 -31.23
N ILE A 32 -25.02 5.35 -31.23
CA ILE A 32 -25.54 6.44 -30.38
C ILE A 32 -26.56 5.97 -29.32
N SER A 33 -27.16 4.80 -29.50
CA SER A 33 -27.98 4.11 -28.49
C SER A 33 -28.04 2.63 -28.85
N GLY A 34 -28.25 1.75 -27.88
CA GLY A 34 -28.24 0.30 -28.10
C GLY A 34 -26.83 -0.19 -28.43
N GLY A 35 -26.12 -0.65 -27.39
CA GLY A 35 -24.77 -1.20 -27.51
C GLY A 35 -24.60 -2.42 -26.60
N PRO A 36 -23.36 -2.98 -26.53
CA PRO A 36 -23.09 -4.21 -25.78
C PRO A 36 -23.63 -4.15 -24.35
N LYS A 37 -24.22 -5.24 -23.86
CA LYS A 37 -24.73 -5.32 -22.50
C LYS A 37 -23.56 -5.10 -21.52
N PRO A 38 -23.67 -4.18 -20.55
CA PRO A 38 -22.59 -3.94 -19.61
C PRO A 38 -22.34 -5.19 -18.74
N HIS A 39 -21.07 -5.49 -18.49
CA HIS A 39 -20.70 -6.54 -17.54
C HIS A 39 -21.18 -6.19 -16.14
N PHE A 40 -21.67 -7.19 -15.40
CA PHE A 40 -22.12 -7.00 -14.03
C PHE A 40 -20.96 -6.49 -13.15
N PRO A 41 -21.16 -5.40 -12.38
CA PRO A 41 -20.10 -4.76 -11.61
C PRO A 41 -19.87 -5.52 -10.29
N ILE A 42 -19.41 -6.77 -10.38
CA ILE A 42 -19.16 -7.63 -9.21
C ILE A 42 -18.13 -6.96 -8.28
N LEU A 43 -17.07 -6.39 -8.84
CA LEU A 43 -16.08 -5.60 -8.10
C LEU A 43 -16.68 -4.34 -7.47
N GLY A 44 -17.59 -3.65 -8.19
CA GLY A 44 -18.27 -2.45 -7.69
C GLY A 44 -19.15 -2.75 -6.48
N ILE A 45 -19.90 -3.86 -6.54
CA ILE A 45 -20.74 -4.35 -5.44
C ILE A 45 -19.88 -4.75 -4.24
N ALA A 46 -18.77 -5.46 -4.46
CA ALA A 46 -17.84 -5.82 -3.39
C ALA A 46 -17.21 -4.58 -2.72
N SER A 47 -16.82 -3.58 -3.52
CA SER A 47 -16.27 -2.31 -3.02
C SER A 47 -17.31 -1.48 -2.25
N LEU A 48 -18.57 -1.48 -2.70
CA LEU A 48 -19.69 -0.84 -2.01
C LEU A 48 -19.96 -1.50 -0.65
N LEU A 49 -20.10 -2.83 -0.63
CA LEU A 49 -20.32 -3.62 0.59
C LEU A 49 -19.19 -3.43 1.58
N LEU A 50 -17.94 -3.60 1.12
CA LEU A 50 -16.76 -3.37 1.94
C LEU A 50 -16.75 -1.94 2.48
N GLY A 51 -17.00 -0.94 1.63
CA GLY A 51 -17.08 0.46 2.03
C GLY A 51 -18.16 0.74 3.08
N ALA A 52 -19.33 0.12 2.97
CA ALA A 52 -20.42 0.27 3.94
C ALA A 52 -20.08 -0.38 5.28
N ILE A 53 -19.49 -1.57 5.26
CA ILE A 53 -19.01 -2.27 6.47
C ILE A 53 -17.93 -1.43 7.17
N LEU A 54 -16.98 -0.87 6.41
CA LEU A 54 -15.98 0.03 6.98
C LEU A 54 -16.61 1.31 7.55
N ALA A 55 -17.62 1.89 6.89
CA ALA A 55 -18.28 3.10 7.39
C ALA A 55 -19.00 2.85 8.73
N LEU A 56 -19.59 1.66 8.92
CA LEU A 56 -20.34 1.30 10.12
C LEU A 56 -19.46 0.73 11.24
N MET A 57 -18.45 -0.06 10.90
CA MET A 57 -17.63 -0.83 11.87
C MET A 57 -16.13 -0.80 11.54
N ALA A 58 -15.60 0.37 11.16
CA ALA A 58 -14.18 0.57 10.83
C ALA A 58 -13.23 -0.03 11.88
N SER A 59 -13.50 0.22 13.17
CA SER A 59 -12.64 -0.23 14.27
C SER A 59 -12.52 -1.75 14.31
N THR A 60 -13.63 -2.46 14.14
CA THR A 60 -13.66 -3.92 14.15
C THR A 60 -12.90 -4.48 12.95
N PHE A 61 -13.09 -3.89 11.75
CA PHE A 61 -12.36 -4.30 10.55
C PHE A 61 -10.84 -4.16 10.70
N ILE A 62 -10.37 -3.00 11.17
CA ILE A 62 -8.94 -2.74 11.41
C ILE A 62 -8.38 -3.74 12.44
N THR A 63 -9.11 -3.98 13.53
CA THR A 63 -8.68 -4.92 14.58
C THR A 63 -8.58 -6.35 14.05
N SER A 64 -9.55 -6.79 13.23
CA SER A 64 -9.51 -8.09 12.57
C SER A 64 -8.31 -8.22 11.63
N LEU A 65 -8.00 -7.18 10.85
CA LEU A 65 -6.80 -7.17 10.00
C LEU A 65 -5.52 -7.30 10.83
N VAL A 66 -5.41 -6.56 11.95
CA VAL A 66 -4.26 -6.67 12.85
C VAL A 66 -4.11 -8.09 13.38
N TYR A 67 -5.19 -8.77 13.76
CA TYR A 67 -5.11 -10.16 14.20
C TYR A 67 -4.65 -11.12 13.10
N ILE A 68 -5.15 -10.96 11.87
CA ILE A 68 -4.70 -11.77 10.73
C ILE A 68 -3.20 -11.56 10.49
N ILE A 69 -2.76 -10.29 10.44
CA ILE A 69 -1.34 -9.94 10.26
C ILE A 69 -0.49 -10.51 11.40
N SER A 70 -0.96 -10.39 12.65
CA SER A 70 -0.26 -10.92 13.83
C SER A 70 -0.13 -12.44 13.77
N GLY A 71 -1.18 -13.15 13.35
CA GLY A 71 -1.15 -14.59 13.17
C GLY A 71 -0.13 -15.01 12.11
N VAL A 72 -0.14 -14.36 10.95
CA VAL A 72 0.86 -14.60 9.88
C VAL A 72 2.28 -14.32 10.38
N LEU A 73 2.46 -13.27 11.18
CA LEU A 73 3.75 -12.86 11.73
C LEU A 73 4.29 -13.87 12.76
N ILE A 74 3.42 -14.40 13.63
CA ILE A 74 3.78 -15.48 14.57
C ILE A 74 4.15 -16.76 13.82
N ILE A 75 3.36 -17.15 12.81
CA ILE A 75 3.66 -18.32 11.97
C ILE A 75 5.03 -18.13 11.30
N GLY A 76 5.28 -16.95 10.72
CA GLY A 76 6.58 -16.60 10.12
C GLY A 76 7.74 -16.68 11.10
N ALA A 77 7.58 -16.18 12.33
CA ALA A 77 8.59 -16.27 13.38
C ALA A 77 8.89 -17.74 13.76
N ILE A 78 7.86 -18.57 13.91
CA ILE A 78 8.02 -20.00 14.18
C ILE A 78 8.76 -20.67 13.02
N SER A 79 8.40 -20.38 11.77
CA SER A 79 9.12 -20.91 10.60
C SER A 79 10.60 -20.50 10.60
N GLN A 80 10.91 -19.26 10.98
CA GLN A 80 12.30 -18.80 11.12
C GLN A 80 13.04 -19.55 12.24
N PHE A 81 12.41 -19.78 13.40
CA PHE A 81 12.98 -20.59 14.47
C PHE A 81 13.27 -22.02 14.02
N VAL A 82 12.32 -22.67 13.33
CA VAL A 82 12.48 -24.03 12.81
C VAL A 82 13.63 -24.09 11.80
N PHE A 83 13.72 -23.12 10.90
CA PHE A 83 14.81 -23.02 9.93
C PHE A 83 16.17 -22.88 10.64
N LEU A 84 16.25 -22.00 11.64
CA LEU A 84 17.47 -21.76 12.41
C LEU A 84 17.87 -22.98 13.25
N ALA A 85 16.91 -23.67 13.86
CA ALA A 85 17.14 -24.91 14.61
C ALA A 85 17.57 -26.08 13.72
N ASN A 86 17.12 -26.11 12.46
CA ASN A 86 17.62 -27.08 11.49
C ASN A 86 19.04 -26.73 11.03
N MET A 87 19.33 -25.44 10.80
CA MET A 87 20.68 -24.99 10.46
C MET A 87 21.69 -25.14 11.60
N SER A 88 21.27 -25.05 12.86
CA SER A 88 22.15 -25.21 14.02
C SER A 88 22.75 -26.62 14.11
N LYS A 89 22.16 -27.61 13.42
CA LYS A 89 22.70 -28.96 13.31
C LYS A 89 23.92 -29.04 12.38
N TYR A 90 24.05 -28.09 11.46
CA TYR A 90 25.09 -28.08 10.42
C TYR A 90 26.13 -26.97 10.61
N ALA A 91 25.80 -25.91 11.37
CA ALA A 91 26.69 -24.79 11.65
C ALA A 91 26.50 -24.26 13.07
N TYR A 92 27.58 -23.78 13.70
CA TYR A 92 27.48 -23.08 14.99
C TYR A 92 26.88 -21.69 14.78
N LEU A 93 25.61 -21.54 15.17
CA LEU A 93 24.89 -20.28 15.05
C LEU A 93 25.08 -19.46 16.33
N GLY A 94 25.64 -18.26 16.18
CA GLY A 94 25.78 -17.33 17.29
C GLY A 94 24.41 -16.90 17.84
N PHE A 95 24.36 -16.58 19.13
CA PHE A 95 23.14 -16.18 19.85
C PHE A 95 22.37 -15.04 19.16
N TYR A 96 23.07 -14.13 18.48
CA TYR A 96 22.48 -13.02 17.74
C TYR A 96 21.40 -13.46 16.72
N TYR A 97 21.58 -14.60 16.05
CA TYR A 97 20.61 -15.08 15.06
C TYR A 97 19.27 -15.51 15.68
N TRP A 98 19.26 -15.87 16.97
CA TRP A 98 18.03 -16.24 17.70
C TRP A 98 17.23 -15.02 18.16
N ILE A 99 17.87 -13.84 18.24
CA ILE A 99 17.20 -12.60 18.68
C ILE A 99 16.18 -12.15 17.62
N MET A 100 16.50 -12.26 16.34
CA MET A 100 15.61 -11.82 15.25
C MET A 100 14.23 -12.47 15.28
N PRO A 101 14.10 -13.82 15.22
CA PRO A 101 12.79 -14.47 15.29
C PRO A 101 12.11 -14.24 16.65
N SER A 102 12.86 -14.04 17.74
CA SER A 102 12.30 -13.70 19.05
C SER A 102 11.64 -12.32 19.07
N VAL A 103 12.28 -11.30 18.49
CA VAL A 103 11.72 -9.94 18.40
C VAL A 103 10.44 -9.95 17.57
N ILE A 104 10.44 -10.66 16.44
CA ILE A 104 9.27 -10.80 15.58
C ILE A 104 8.13 -11.49 16.35
N LEU A 105 8.42 -12.59 17.06
CA LEU A 105 7.42 -13.28 17.89
C LEU A 105 6.81 -12.35 18.95
N ILE A 106 7.63 -11.59 19.67
CA ILE A 106 7.17 -10.65 20.71
C ILE A 106 6.27 -9.57 20.11
N ILE A 107 6.65 -8.99 18.96
CA ILE A 107 5.82 -7.99 18.26
C ILE A 107 4.46 -8.61 17.88
N GLY A 108 4.45 -9.84 17.37
CA GLY A 108 3.22 -10.56 17.04
C GLY A 108 2.30 -10.79 18.25
N ILE A 109 2.87 -11.16 19.40
CA ILE A 109 2.13 -11.33 20.65
C ILE A 109 1.57 -9.98 21.14
N ILE A 110 2.38 -8.92 21.16
CA ILE A 110 1.93 -7.58 21.55
C ILE A 110 0.80 -7.10 20.65
N ALA A 111 0.85 -7.40 19.35
CA ALA A 111 -0.20 -7.05 18.40
C ALA A 111 -1.53 -7.78 18.65
N ILE A 112 -1.50 -8.96 19.27
CA ILE A 112 -2.72 -9.64 19.74
C ILE A 112 -3.24 -9.02 21.04
N VAL A 113 -2.37 -8.69 21.99
CA VAL A 113 -2.80 -8.15 23.30
C VAL A 113 -3.26 -6.70 23.19
N TYR A 114 -2.56 -5.89 22.40
CA TYR A 114 -2.79 -4.45 22.22
C TYR A 114 -2.89 -4.06 20.73
N PRO A 115 -3.90 -4.55 20.00
CA PRO A 115 -4.03 -4.32 18.56
C PRO A 115 -4.17 -2.84 18.20
N LYS A 116 -4.78 -2.04 19.08
CA LYS A 116 -4.95 -0.58 18.89
C LYS A 116 -3.61 0.16 18.84
N ALA A 117 -2.62 -0.28 19.62
CA ALA A 117 -1.30 0.34 19.62
C ALA A 117 -0.53 0.05 18.32
N ILE A 118 -0.71 -1.15 17.76
CA ILE A 118 -0.02 -1.61 16.54
C ILE A 118 -0.72 -1.12 15.26
N ALA A 119 -2.03 -0.85 15.29
CA ALA A 119 -2.79 -0.39 14.12
C ALA A 119 -2.16 0.83 13.41
N ASN A 120 -1.54 1.74 14.17
CA ASN A 120 -0.89 2.95 13.64
C ASN A 120 0.61 2.76 13.34
N ALA A 121 1.22 1.66 13.79
CA ALA A 121 2.66 1.45 13.66
C ALA A 121 3.16 1.46 12.21
N PRO A 122 2.48 0.83 11.23
CA PRO A 122 2.90 0.89 9.83
C PRO A 122 2.90 2.32 9.27
N LEU A 123 1.88 3.11 9.59
CA LEU A 123 1.79 4.51 9.15
C LEU A 123 2.92 5.35 9.77
N PHE A 124 3.27 5.11 11.03
CA PHE A 124 4.39 5.78 11.69
C PHE A 124 5.72 5.44 11.02
N VAL A 125 5.96 4.17 10.69
CA VAL A 125 7.18 3.73 9.98
C VAL A 125 7.27 4.40 8.61
N ILE A 126 6.18 4.41 7.84
CA ILE A 126 6.14 5.09 6.54
C ILE A 126 6.42 6.59 6.70
N GLY A 127 5.81 7.25 7.69
CA GLY A 127 6.04 8.67 7.98
C GLY A 127 7.50 8.96 8.34
N LEU A 128 8.12 8.11 9.17
CA LEU A 128 9.54 8.24 9.54
C LEU A 128 10.45 8.05 8.33
N CYS A 129 10.19 7.05 7.49
CA CYS A 129 10.93 6.83 6.24
C CYS A 129 10.83 8.05 5.31
N MET A 130 9.65 8.63 5.16
CA MET A 130 9.44 9.81 4.32
C MET A 130 10.18 11.04 4.86
N LEU A 131 10.22 11.22 6.18
CA LEU A 131 11.00 12.28 6.83
C LEU A 131 12.50 12.09 6.59
N LEU A 132 13.03 10.89 6.81
CA LEU A 132 14.43 10.57 6.56
C LEU A 132 14.80 10.81 5.10
N TYR A 133 13.94 10.39 4.17
CA TYR A 133 14.12 10.65 2.76
C TYR A 133 14.17 12.16 2.45
N GLY A 134 13.24 12.95 2.98
CA GLY A 134 13.23 14.40 2.80
C GLY A 134 14.49 15.10 3.35
N VAL A 135 15.04 14.61 4.47
CA VAL A 135 16.31 15.10 5.01
C VAL A 135 17.47 14.79 4.06
N VAL A 136 17.54 13.56 3.54
CA VAL A 136 18.57 13.15 2.56
C VAL A 136 18.49 14.00 1.30
N GLU A 137 17.29 14.24 0.76
CA GLU A 137 17.09 15.11 -0.40
C GLU A 137 17.50 16.56 -0.12
N CYS A 138 17.18 17.10 1.06
CA CYS A 138 17.59 18.45 1.45
C CYS A 138 19.12 18.57 1.50
N ILE A 139 19.81 17.62 2.12
CA ILE A 139 21.28 17.59 2.19
C ILE A 139 21.88 17.51 0.78
N ASN A 140 21.35 16.62 -0.06
CA ASN A 140 21.82 16.45 -1.44
C ASN A 140 21.56 17.72 -2.27
N GLY A 141 20.41 18.35 -2.12
CA GLY A 141 20.06 19.62 -2.76
C GLY A 141 20.98 20.77 -2.34
N LEU A 142 21.29 20.89 -1.06
CA LEU A 142 22.25 21.88 -0.56
C LEU A 142 23.65 21.64 -1.13
N LYS A 143 24.10 20.38 -1.18
CA LYS A 143 25.40 20.02 -1.76
C LYS A 143 25.44 20.31 -3.27
N ALA A 144 24.35 20.02 -3.99
CA ALA A 144 24.21 20.36 -5.41
C ALA A 144 24.22 21.88 -5.64
N ASN A 145 23.53 22.65 -4.82
CA ASN A 145 23.53 24.12 -4.91
C ASN A 145 24.93 24.71 -4.69
N LYS A 146 25.65 24.19 -3.68
CA LYS A 146 27.05 24.60 -3.44
C LYS A 146 27.96 24.21 -4.61
N CYS A 147 27.82 22.99 -5.12
CA CYS A 147 28.59 22.51 -6.27
C CYS A 147 28.35 23.37 -7.52
N ARG A 148 27.10 23.73 -7.82
CA ARG A 148 26.76 24.63 -8.94
C ARG A 148 27.43 25.99 -8.78
N LYS A 149 27.43 26.59 -7.58
CA LYS A 149 28.11 27.86 -7.32
C LYS A 149 29.63 27.78 -7.55
N GLU A 150 30.25 26.67 -7.16
CA GLU A 150 31.69 26.43 -7.38
C GLU A 150 32.02 26.20 -8.86
N PHE A 151 31.13 25.54 -9.63
CA PHE A 151 31.29 25.39 -11.07
C PHE A 151 31.24 26.74 -11.80
N TYR A 152 30.22 27.57 -11.55
CA TYR A 152 30.11 28.90 -12.18
C TYR A 152 31.30 29.81 -11.86
N LYS A 153 31.79 29.82 -10.60
CA LYS A 153 33.00 30.57 -10.23
C LYS A 153 34.26 30.11 -10.96
N LYS A 154 34.40 28.81 -11.22
CA LYS A 154 35.55 28.25 -11.96
C LYS A 154 35.49 28.58 -13.45
N GLU A 155 34.31 28.63 -14.05
CA GLU A 155 34.13 29.05 -15.45
C GLU A 155 34.46 30.53 -15.64
N GLU A 156 33.94 31.41 -14.78
CA GLU A 156 34.20 32.85 -14.84
C GLU A 156 35.71 33.18 -14.70
N ASN A 157 36.41 32.50 -13.78
CA ASN A 157 37.86 32.66 -13.62
C ASN A 157 38.69 32.08 -14.78
N LYS A 158 38.13 31.16 -15.57
CA LYS A 158 38.78 30.61 -16.78
C LYS A 158 38.64 31.55 -17.98
N THR A 159 37.55 32.29 -18.08
CA THR A 159 37.30 33.25 -19.17
C THR A 159 38.06 34.57 -19.01
N LEU A 160 38.55 34.88 -17.81
CA LEU A 160 39.31 36.10 -17.51
C LEU A 160 40.84 35.92 -17.61
N LYS A 161 41.32 34.71 -17.92
CA LYS A 161 42.72 34.39 -18.22
C LYS A 161 42.91 34.17 -19.71
#